data_AF-A0A2D6HG92-F1
#
_entry.id   AF-A0A2D6HG92-F1
#
_cell.length_a   1.000
_cell.length_b   1.000
_cell.length_c   1.000
_cell.angle_alpha   90.00
_cell.angle_beta   90.00
_cell.angle_gamma   90.00
#
_symmetry.space_group_name_H-M   'P 1'
#
loop_
_entity.id
_entity.type
_entity.pdbx_description
1 polymer ?
#
loop_
_entity_poly.entity_id
_entity_poly.type
_entity_poly.pdbx_seq_one_letter_code
_entity_poly.pdbx_strand_id
1 'polypeptide(L)'
;MSHTPSDRSAKRPRALTVCCTAVLIWTGIALPSAPAVGAGTQLTAVHTTRVADPKLDGGGVEVSFLLSPTGINERVIVEALNPHGVVVCTVADAQMTGSADPIELFWDGLSDQGRYLDTGDYQLRVRLASGAAADLLAPVSLVRLGVCEIEAQASGTADYHLPENEFQLVYFKKGGVLYKYYATPAIHEYVSLAQAGEVSDLDLDNGEPRPAVAVHTATDEPVLSGSAYETRSYNYPLCYAVGARPRFEFTFGATSTSAGGVQQSAGYPVGGVELRLTVGGGGGAWTAQSDAVTPGGVAVLVGPKLPASLARREWELEQAYEYSSDGGASWSAVPGSHTSVHRFYTTLATPRFTQNDSGQQYAGPWVEVIDYVTGWSEALGIGARDAAGVVEAGIRGFFGQQGAVPTSLEGVIYDAYPQGGDGGANHYFINNQHRIDLSALFASHANGVFVNCSDCAGSTSTMLAMMGIENVQLVHLGFMQLRAIWGIGTSGYTTNLWGNGHSFSYHKIITRDGGVHVSDACMWVDEDGNPNSTPGVPGFNNDREWDGQPAGYNYLSSYNNTGKSLQDLPKIR
;
A
#
# COMPACT_ATOMS: atom_id res chain seq x y z
N MET A 1 -19.34 42.07 2.80
CA MET A 1 -20.81 42.00 2.89
C MET A 1 -21.15 40.88 3.84
N SER A 2 -21.71 41.26 4.99
CA SER A 2 -22.17 40.39 6.07
C SER A 2 -23.49 39.71 5.70
N HIS A 3 -23.63 38.41 5.98
CA HIS A 3 -24.87 37.84 6.51
C HIS A 3 -24.64 36.42 7.05
N THR A 4 -24.65 36.30 8.38
CA THR A 4 -25.19 35.16 9.14
C THR A 4 -26.73 35.17 9.06
N PRO A 5 -27.41 34.01 9.23
CA PRO A 5 -27.96 33.62 10.54
C PRO A 5 -27.96 32.09 10.81
N SER A 6 -27.55 31.64 12.00
CA SER A 6 -28.37 31.27 13.18
C SER A 6 -28.77 29.78 13.28
N ASP A 7 -27.92 29.04 13.99
CA ASP A 7 -28.20 28.16 15.14
C ASP A 7 -29.63 27.64 15.40
N ARG A 8 -29.77 26.31 15.58
CA ARG A 8 -30.56 25.71 16.67
C ARG A 8 -30.18 24.26 16.96
N SER A 9 -29.78 24.06 18.20
CA SER A 9 -29.40 22.84 18.91
C SER A 9 -30.44 21.72 18.98
N ALA A 10 -29.96 20.47 19.08
CA ALA A 10 -30.55 19.46 19.97
C ALA A 10 -29.48 18.47 20.45
N LYS A 11 -28.90 18.72 21.63
CA LYS A 11 -28.07 17.77 22.38
C LYS A 11 -28.98 16.74 23.06
N ARG A 12 -28.73 15.45 22.82
CA ARG A 12 -29.37 14.34 23.55
C ARG A 12 -28.69 14.14 24.92
N PRO A 13 -29.43 13.88 26.01
CA PRO A 13 -28.85 13.62 27.33
C PRO A 13 -28.36 12.18 27.48
N ARG A 14 -27.26 12.03 28.22
CA ARG A 14 -26.72 10.75 28.72
C ARG A 14 -27.57 10.26 29.89
N ALA A 15 -27.98 8.99 29.87
CA ALA A 15 -28.60 8.32 31.00
C ALA A 15 -27.52 7.99 32.04
N LEU A 16 -27.70 8.49 33.26
CA LEU A 16 -26.88 8.18 34.43
C LEU A 16 -27.64 7.12 35.25
N THR A 17 -27.12 5.90 35.31
CA THR A 17 -27.67 4.85 36.18
C THR A 17 -27.26 5.13 37.61
N VAL A 18 -28.24 5.47 38.46
CA VAL A 18 -28.07 5.64 39.90
C VAL A 18 -28.21 4.27 40.56
N CYS A 19 -27.11 3.71 41.04
CA CYS A 19 -27.14 2.58 41.98
C CYS A 19 -27.45 3.10 43.39
N CYS A 20 -28.52 2.60 43.99
CA CYS A 20 -28.88 2.82 45.38
C CYS A 20 -27.95 2.00 46.29
N THR A 21 -27.07 2.66 47.05
CA THR A 21 -26.35 2.03 48.16
C THR A 21 -27.10 2.31 49.46
N ALA A 22 -27.56 1.24 50.12
CA ALA A 22 -28.19 1.31 51.44
C ALA A 22 -27.15 1.73 52.49
N VAL A 23 -27.43 2.83 53.20
CA VAL A 23 -26.63 3.28 54.34
C VAL A 23 -27.08 2.52 55.59
N LEU A 24 -26.26 1.58 56.04
CA LEU A 24 -26.38 0.94 57.35
C LEU A 24 -25.55 1.77 58.34
N ILE A 25 -26.23 2.54 59.19
CA ILE A 25 -25.60 3.27 60.30
C ILE A 25 -25.33 2.27 61.43
N TRP A 26 -24.08 1.84 61.54
CA TRP A 26 -23.56 1.17 62.74
C TRP A 26 -22.86 2.20 63.62
N THR A 27 -23.46 2.54 64.76
CA THR A 27 -22.79 3.27 65.85
C THR A 27 -21.86 2.31 66.59
N GLY A 28 -20.64 2.18 66.09
CA GLY A 28 -19.55 1.47 66.75
C GLY A 28 -18.86 2.35 67.78
N ILE A 29 -18.82 1.89 69.03
CA ILE A 29 -18.04 2.49 70.13
C ILE A 29 -16.56 2.46 69.74
N ALA A 30 -15.91 3.63 69.73
CA ALA A 30 -14.48 3.77 69.50
C ALA A 30 -13.70 3.18 70.70
N LEU A 31 -13.18 1.97 70.52
CA LEU A 31 -12.09 1.48 71.37
C LEU A 31 -10.80 2.22 70.95
N PRO A 32 -9.93 2.61 71.89
CA PRO A 32 -8.65 3.21 71.58
C PRO A 32 -7.85 2.22 70.71
N SER A 33 -7.58 2.63 69.47
CA SER A 33 -6.71 1.92 68.56
C SER A 33 -5.36 1.71 69.23
N ALA A 34 -4.89 0.46 69.24
CA ALA A 34 -3.51 0.14 69.58
C ALA A 34 -2.56 1.06 68.78
N PRO A 35 -1.44 1.50 69.37
CA PRO A 35 -0.47 2.32 68.64
C PRO A 35 -0.12 1.61 67.34
N ALA A 36 -0.28 2.31 66.22
CA ALA A 36 0.08 1.81 64.91
C ALA A 36 1.53 1.33 64.98
N VAL A 37 1.72 0.02 64.80
CA VAL A 37 3.04 -0.54 64.47
C VAL A 37 3.49 0.28 63.27
N GLY A 38 4.60 1.01 63.40
CA GLY A 38 5.10 1.89 62.34
C GLY A 38 5.10 1.09 61.04
N ALA A 39 4.27 1.50 60.08
CA ALA A 39 4.18 0.83 58.80
C ALA A 39 5.55 0.97 58.15
N GLY A 40 6.33 -0.13 58.17
CA GLY A 40 7.64 -0.16 57.53
C GLY A 40 7.52 0.24 56.07
N THR A 41 8.61 0.68 55.48
CA THR A 41 8.65 1.01 54.05
C THR A 41 8.16 -0.18 53.23
N GLN A 42 7.32 0.08 52.22
CA GLN A 42 6.77 -0.95 51.35
C GLN A 42 6.96 -0.59 49.88
N LEU A 43 7.26 -1.61 49.08
CA LEU A 43 7.20 -1.57 47.62
C LEU A 43 5.98 -2.37 47.17
N THR A 44 5.18 -1.82 46.28
CA THR A 44 3.99 -2.49 45.72
C THR A 44 4.01 -2.38 44.20
N ALA A 45 3.99 -3.52 43.49
CA ALA A 45 3.89 -3.52 42.03
C ALA A 45 2.55 -2.93 41.60
N VAL A 46 2.60 -2.09 40.58
CA VAL A 46 1.41 -1.57 39.90
C VAL A 46 1.31 -2.19 38.51
N HIS A 47 2.40 -2.14 37.74
CA HIS A 47 2.47 -2.73 36.40
C HIS A 47 3.88 -3.27 36.13
N THR A 48 3.97 -4.34 35.33
CA THR A 48 5.22 -4.76 34.71
C THR A 48 4.91 -5.44 33.38
N THR A 49 5.64 -5.08 32.33
CA THR A 49 5.59 -5.77 31.05
C THR A 49 6.02 -7.23 31.21
N ARG A 50 5.14 -8.18 30.87
CA ARG A 50 5.45 -9.62 30.99
C ARG A 50 6.25 -10.16 29.81
N VAL A 51 5.97 -9.67 28.60
CA VAL A 51 6.65 -10.04 27.35
C VAL A 51 7.06 -8.77 26.62
N ALA A 52 8.30 -8.68 26.19
CA ALA A 52 8.85 -7.53 25.49
C ALA A 52 9.75 -7.98 24.34
N ASP A 53 9.74 -7.22 23.23
CA ASP A 53 10.80 -7.23 22.23
C ASP A 53 11.43 -5.83 22.19
N PRO A 54 12.60 -5.64 22.83
CA PRO A 54 13.28 -4.35 22.84
C PRO A 54 13.80 -3.88 21.48
N LYS A 55 13.78 -4.74 20.45
CA LYS A 55 14.20 -4.40 19.08
C LYS A 55 13.04 -3.96 18.18
N LEU A 56 11.81 -3.92 18.70
CA LEU A 56 10.70 -3.22 18.04
C LEU A 56 10.87 -1.70 18.20
N ASP A 57 10.30 -0.91 17.29
CA ASP A 57 10.29 0.54 17.44
C ASP A 57 9.43 0.93 18.64
N GLY A 58 10.00 1.66 19.60
CA GLY A 58 9.39 1.93 20.91
C GLY A 58 9.26 0.70 21.82
N GLY A 59 9.92 -0.41 21.49
CA GLY A 59 9.90 -1.65 22.27
C GLY A 59 10.76 -1.58 23.53
N GLY A 60 10.31 -2.25 24.59
CA GLY A 60 11.05 -2.33 25.85
C GLY A 60 10.20 -2.86 26.99
N VAL A 61 10.70 -2.68 28.21
CA VAL A 61 10.08 -3.19 29.44
C VAL A 61 9.70 -2.02 30.32
N GLU A 62 8.40 -1.86 30.56
CA GLU A 62 7.88 -0.90 31.52
C GLU A 62 7.72 -1.56 32.88
N VAL A 63 8.11 -0.85 33.93
CA VAL A 63 7.86 -1.24 35.31
C VAL A 63 7.33 -0.05 36.10
N SER A 64 6.25 -0.27 36.84
CA SER A 64 5.70 0.73 37.74
C SER A 64 5.38 0.17 39.12
N PHE A 65 5.69 0.96 40.15
CA PHE A 65 5.52 0.57 41.53
C PHE A 65 5.21 1.78 42.43
N LEU A 66 4.60 1.51 43.58
CA LEU A 66 4.38 2.47 44.64
C LEU A 66 5.42 2.27 45.74
N LEU A 67 6.00 3.38 46.21
CA LEU A 67 6.85 3.44 47.39
C LEU A 67 6.05 4.07 48.53
N SER A 68 5.79 3.29 49.57
CA SER A 68 4.97 3.69 50.72
C SER A 68 5.77 3.70 52.03
N PRO A 69 5.45 4.58 52.99
CA PRO A 69 4.39 5.59 52.94
C PRO A 69 4.75 6.80 52.06
N THR A 70 3.74 7.54 51.58
CA THR A 70 3.93 8.78 50.83
C THR A 70 4.83 9.76 51.59
N GLY A 71 5.76 10.40 50.87
CA GLY A 71 6.76 11.32 51.42
C GLY A 71 8.03 10.64 51.94
N ILE A 72 8.09 9.31 51.99
CA ILE A 72 9.34 8.62 52.30
C ILE A 72 10.36 8.84 51.18
N ASN A 73 11.63 9.03 51.50
CA ASN A 73 12.69 9.20 50.51
C ASN A 73 13.71 8.08 50.69
N GLU A 74 13.82 7.21 49.69
CA GLU A 74 14.68 6.03 49.73
C GLU A 74 15.49 5.91 48.44
N ARG A 75 16.67 5.32 48.55
CA ARG A 75 17.43 4.91 47.36
C ARG A 75 16.84 3.63 46.82
N VAL A 76 16.24 3.72 45.63
CA VAL A 76 15.66 2.58 44.91
C VAL A 76 16.63 2.15 43.83
N ILE A 77 16.86 0.84 43.75
CA ILE A 77 17.70 0.21 42.75
C ILE A 77 16.83 -0.75 41.95
N VAL A 78 16.82 -0.57 40.63
CA VAL A 78 16.10 -1.41 39.67
C VAL A 78 17.10 -2.10 38.77
N GLU A 79 17.10 -3.43 38.82
CA GLU A 79 18.08 -4.29 38.15
C GLU A 79 17.35 -5.32 37.29
N ALA A 80 17.89 -5.61 36.11
CA ALA A 80 17.50 -6.77 35.32
C ALA A 80 18.41 -7.95 35.67
N LEU A 81 17.83 -9.10 36.00
CA LEU A 81 18.53 -10.33 36.34
C LEU A 81 18.27 -11.39 35.27
N ASN A 82 19.31 -12.10 34.86
CA ASN A 82 19.19 -13.26 33.98
C ASN A 82 18.62 -14.50 34.72
N PRO A 83 18.34 -15.63 34.04
CA PRO A 83 17.82 -16.84 34.68
C PRO A 83 18.67 -17.41 35.82
N HIS A 84 19.94 -17.01 35.91
CA HIS A 84 20.88 -17.46 36.95
C HIS A 84 20.94 -16.48 38.14
N GLY A 85 20.09 -15.46 38.17
CA GLY A 85 20.06 -14.44 39.23
C GLY A 85 21.23 -13.45 39.17
N VAL A 86 21.93 -13.37 38.04
CA VAL A 86 23.03 -12.42 37.83
C VAL A 86 22.47 -11.13 37.25
N VAL A 87 22.86 -9.99 37.82
CA VAL A 87 22.50 -8.67 37.30
C VAL A 87 23.19 -8.45 35.96
N VAL A 88 22.41 -8.13 34.93
CA VAL A 88 22.87 -7.88 33.56
C VAL A 88 22.72 -6.41 33.14
N CYS A 89 21.86 -5.67 33.84
CA CYS A 89 21.70 -4.23 33.66
C CYS A 89 21.19 -3.59 34.96
N THR A 90 21.65 -2.36 35.25
CA THR A 90 21.04 -1.48 36.25
C THR A 90 20.18 -0.44 35.55
N VAL A 91 18.85 -0.63 35.57
CA VAL A 91 17.87 0.25 34.92
C VAL A 91 17.78 1.59 35.64
N ALA A 92 17.81 1.58 36.98
CA ALA A 92 17.80 2.79 37.77
C ALA A 92 18.53 2.58 39.10
N ASP A 93 19.22 3.63 39.57
CA ASP A 93 19.81 3.71 40.90
C ASP A 93 19.71 5.16 41.37
N ALA A 94 18.61 5.48 42.05
CA ALA A 94 18.27 6.87 42.36
C ALA A 94 17.55 7.01 43.71
N GLN A 95 17.62 8.21 44.27
CA GLN A 95 16.75 8.62 45.37
C GLN A 95 15.35 8.88 44.82
N MET A 96 14.34 8.20 45.36
CA MET A 96 12.96 8.31 44.94
C MET A 96 12.07 8.62 46.14
N THR A 97 11.13 9.53 45.94
CA THR A 97 10.17 9.92 46.98
C THR A 97 8.85 9.19 46.76
N GLY A 98 8.37 8.52 47.80
CA GLY A 98 7.07 7.86 47.82
C GLY A 98 5.94 8.84 47.55
N SER A 99 5.02 8.45 46.69
CA SER A 99 3.96 9.29 46.15
C SER A 99 2.65 8.50 46.09
N ALA A 100 1.52 9.18 45.90
CA ALA A 100 0.25 8.51 45.63
C ALA A 100 0.19 7.97 44.18
N ASP A 101 0.92 8.60 43.27
CA ASP A 101 1.09 8.18 41.89
C ASP A 101 2.24 7.17 41.78
N PRO A 102 2.11 6.13 40.93
CA PRO A 102 3.17 5.16 40.68
C PRO A 102 4.44 5.83 40.13
N ILE A 103 5.60 5.29 40.52
CA ILE A 103 6.87 5.58 39.87
C ILE A 103 6.95 4.68 38.64
N GLU A 104 7.14 5.26 37.47
CA GLU A 104 7.24 4.57 36.18
C GLU A 104 8.67 4.63 35.67
N LEU A 105 9.22 3.49 35.26
CA LEU A 105 10.54 3.35 34.67
C LEU A 105 10.47 2.49 33.42
N PHE A 106 11.40 2.73 32.50
CA PHE A 106 11.53 2.02 31.24
C PHE A 106 12.92 1.44 31.10
N TRP A 107 12.99 0.19 30.65
CA TRP A 107 14.22 -0.49 30.26
C TRP A 107 14.18 -0.85 28.78
N ASP A 108 15.18 -0.39 28.05
CA ASP A 108 15.37 -0.59 26.60
C ASP A 108 15.91 -1.98 26.21
N GLY A 109 16.01 -2.92 27.17
CA GLY A 109 16.54 -4.26 26.92
C GLY A 109 18.05 -4.33 26.65
N LEU A 110 18.78 -3.22 26.81
CA LEU A 110 20.22 -3.20 26.68
C LEU A 110 20.89 -3.60 28.01
N SER A 111 22.09 -4.16 27.89
CA SER A 111 23.05 -4.32 29.00
C SER A 111 23.73 -3.00 29.34
N ASP A 112 24.45 -2.95 30.47
CA ASP A 112 25.30 -1.81 30.84
C ASP A 112 26.42 -1.51 29.82
N GLN A 113 26.65 -2.41 28.85
CA GLN A 113 27.59 -2.23 27.74
C GLN A 113 26.93 -1.69 26.46
N GLY A 114 25.63 -1.35 26.51
CA GLY A 114 24.87 -0.85 25.36
C GLY A 114 24.60 -1.90 24.29
N ARG A 115 24.57 -3.19 24.65
CA ARG A 115 24.19 -4.29 23.74
C ARG A 115 22.86 -4.87 24.13
N TYR A 116 22.01 -5.19 23.15
CA TYR A 116 20.79 -5.97 23.37
C TYR A 116 21.11 -7.27 24.08
N LEU A 117 20.30 -7.59 25.09
CA LEU A 117 20.38 -8.88 25.76
C LEU A 117 19.81 -10.02 24.91
N ASP A 118 20.24 -11.23 25.25
CA ASP A 118 19.76 -12.45 24.62
C ASP A 118 18.27 -12.68 24.93
N THR A 119 17.54 -13.24 23.97
CA THR A 119 16.15 -13.64 24.21
C THR A 119 16.08 -14.70 25.31
N GLY A 120 15.05 -14.65 26.16
CA GLY A 120 14.88 -15.59 27.26
C GLY A 120 14.15 -14.98 28.45
N ASP A 121 14.13 -15.71 29.56
CA ASP A 121 13.47 -15.26 30.78
C ASP A 121 14.41 -14.42 31.66
N TYR A 122 13.89 -13.31 32.17
CA TYR A 122 14.56 -12.38 33.07
C TYR A 122 13.65 -12.05 34.25
N GLN A 123 14.24 -11.45 35.27
CA GLN A 123 13.50 -10.84 36.37
C GLN A 123 13.90 -9.36 36.49
N LEU A 124 12.91 -8.48 36.49
CA LEU A 124 13.11 -7.12 36.99
C LEU A 124 12.99 -7.13 38.50
N ARG A 125 14.06 -6.69 39.17
CA ARG A 125 14.12 -6.54 40.61
C ARG A 125 14.08 -5.07 40.99
N VAL A 126 13.07 -4.67 41.75
CA VAL A 126 13.04 -3.37 42.43
C VAL A 126 13.36 -3.60 43.90
N ARG A 127 14.42 -2.97 44.40
CA ARG A 127 14.85 -3.09 45.80
C ARG A 127 15.19 -1.75 46.42
N LEU A 128 15.01 -1.66 47.73
CA LEU A 128 15.48 -0.52 48.51
C LEU A 128 16.91 -0.78 48.96
N ALA A 129 17.82 0.18 48.77
CA ALA A 129 19.20 0.03 49.20
C ALA A 129 19.33 -0.14 50.73
N SER A 130 18.35 0.37 51.48
CA SER A 130 18.24 0.21 52.93
C SER A 130 17.84 -1.20 53.37
N GLY A 131 17.30 -2.03 52.47
CA GLY A 131 16.70 -3.33 52.81
C GLY A 131 15.43 -3.21 53.65
N ALA A 132 14.80 -2.04 53.69
CA ALA A 132 13.62 -1.77 54.53
C ALA A 132 12.34 -2.46 54.05
N ALA A 133 12.32 -2.96 52.80
CA ALA A 133 11.22 -3.70 52.19
C ALA A 133 11.75 -4.96 51.48
N ALA A 134 10.88 -5.95 51.29
CA ALA A 134 11.19 -7.08 50.43
C ALA A 134 11.32 -6.62 48.97
N ASP A 135 12.21 -7.28 48.23
CA ASP A 135 12.40 -7.02 46.81
C ASP A 135 11.11 -7.33 46.05
N LEU A 136 10.77 -6.44 45.11
CA LEU A 136 9.78 -6.71 44.09
C LEU A 136 10.45 -7.48 42.96
N LEU A 137 9.96 -8.67 42.63
CA LEU A 137 10.43 -9.45 41.50
C LEU A 137 9.31 -9.60 40.48
N ALA A 138 9.54 -9.14 39.26
CA ALA A 138 8.60 -9.26 38.15
C ALA A 138 9.22 -10.08 37.01
N PRO A 139 8.60 -11.18 36.57
CA PRO A 139 9.11 -11.98 35.47
C PRO A 139 8.89 -11.26 34.14
N VAL A 140 9.92 -11.27 33.30
CA VAL A 140 9.91 -10.68 31.95
C VAL A 140 10.46 -11.72 30.98
N SER A 141 9.79 -11.97 29.87
CA SER A 141 10.35 -12.79 28.78
C SER A 141 10.73 -11.85 27.64
N LEU A 142 12.04 -11.74 27.37
CA LEU A 142 12.54 -11.04 26.20
C LEU A 142 12.44 -11.96 24.98
N VAL A 143 11.73 -11.52 23.96
CA VAL A 143 11.53 -12.23 22.70
C VAL A 143 12.02 -11.37 21.54
N ARG A 144 12.17 -11.96 20.36
CA ARG A 144 12.41 -11.25 19.12
C ARG A 144 11.29 -11.53 18.14
N LEU A 145 10.39 -10.58 17.95
CA LEU A 145 9.21 -10.65 17.10
C LEU A 145 9.50 -9.93 15.78
N GLY A 146 9.04 -10.53 14.67
CA GLY A 146 9.17 -9.89 13.38
C GLY A 146 8.67 -10.75 12.25
N VAL A 147 8.23 -10.08 11.19
CA VAL A 147 7.80 -10.70 9.94
C VAL A 147 8.97 -10.67 8.96
N CYS A 148 9.31 -11.81 8.39
CA CYS A 148 10.34 -11.91 7.36
C CYS A 148 9.74 -11.94 5.94
N GLU A 149 8.48 -12.36 5.78
CA GLU A 149 7.81 -12.39 4.48
C GLU A 149 6.35 -11.98 4.60
N ILE A 150 5.85 -11.29 3.58
CA ILE A 150 4.42 -11.03 3.41
C ILE A 150 4.03 -11.50 2.00
N GLU A 151 3.09 -12.41 1.94
CA GLU A 151 2.51 -12.92 0.70
C GLU A 151 1.10 -12.37 0.51
N ALA A 152 0.90 -11.72 -0.63
CA ALA A 152 -0.38 -11.22 -1.08
C ALA A 152 -1.22 -12.34 -1.66
N GLN A 153 -2.43 -12.49 -1.15
CA GLN A 153 -3.37 -13.49 -1.62
C GLN A 153 -4.55 -12.80 -2.27
N ALA A 154 -5.10 -13.43 -3.31
CA ALA A 154 -6.46 -13.15 -3.72
C ALA A 154 -7.40 -13.35 -2.52
N SER A 155 -8.39 -12.47 -2.38
CA SER A 155 -9.36 -12.63 -1.29
C SER A 155 -10.25 -13.84 -1.58
N GLY A 156 -9.94 -15.00 -0.99
CA GLY A 156 -10.74 -16.21 -1.11
C GLY A 156 -12.14 -16.08 -0.49
N THR A 157 -13.15 -16.07 -1.36
CA THR A 157 -14.51 -16.66 -1.32
C THR A 157 -15.50 -16.46 -0.15
N ALA A 158 -15.20 -15.74 0.93
CA ALA A 158 -16.27 -15.45 1.92
C ALA A 158 -17.36 -14.50 1.35
N ASP A 159 -16.97 -13.55 0.49
CA ASP A 159 -17.88 -12.77 -0.37
C ASP A 159 -17.91 -13.43 -1.76
N TYR A 160 -18.87 -14.33 -1.97
CA TYR A 160 -19.01 -15.25 -3.12
C TYR A 160 -19.19 -14.60 -4.52
N HIS A 161 -18.90 -13.30 -4.68
CA HIS A 161 -19.18 -12.54 -5.89
C HIS A 161 -17.96 -11.82 -6.51
N LEU A 162 -16.77 -11.90 -5.93
CA LEU A 162 -15.57 -11.30 -6.55
C LEU A 162 -14.63 -12.42 -7.05
N PRO A 163 -14.30 -12.47 -8.36
CA PRO A 163 -13.24 -13.33 -8.88
C PRO A 163 -11.87 -12.92 -8.30
N GLU A 164 -10.80 -13.65 -8.64
CA GLU A 164 -9.40 -13.27 -8.37
C GLU A 164 -9.24 -11.74 -8.49
N ASN A 165 -8.88 -11.11 -7.38
CA ASN A 165 -8.89 -9.66 -7.22
C ASN A 165 -7.54 -9.10 -6.80
N GLU A 166 -6.53 -9.94 -6.72
CA GLU A 166 -5.11 -9.64 -6.67
C GLU A 166 -4.52 -10.05 -8.03
N PHE A 167 -3.57 -9.27 -8.56
CA PHE A 167 -2.96 -9.51 -9.85
C PHE A 167 -1.44 -9.30 -9.80
N GLN A 168 -0.71 -10.32 -10.23
CA GLN A 168 0.72 -10.23 -10.51
C GLN A 168 1.01 -9.13 -11.55
N LEU A 169 1.86 -8.17 -11.19
CA LEU A 169 2.26 -7.07 -12.06
C LEU A 169 3.38 -7.51 -13.02
N VAL A 170 3.64 -6.72 -14.06
CA VAL A 170 4.79 -6.93 -14.96
C VAL A 170 5.61 -5.66 -15.12
N TYR A 171 6.93 -5.82 -15.21
CA TYR A 171 7.91 -4.81 -15.58
C TYR A 171 8.39 -5.04 -17.00
N PHE A 172 8.64 -3.97 -17.75
CA PHE A 172 9.33 -4.02 -19.03
C PHE A 172 10.72 -3.45 -18.88
N LYS A 173 11.75 -4.29 -18.91
CA LYS A 173 13.14 -3.85 -18.71
C LYS A 173 13.66 -3.12 -19.94
N LYS A 174 13.84 -1.80 -19.82
CA LYS A 174 14.42 -0.94 -20.88
C LYS A 174 15.95 -1.13 -20.97
N GLY A 175 16.53 -0.85 -22.16
CA GLY A 175 17.99 -0.74 -22.35
C GLY A 175 18.83 -2.03 -22.27
N GLY A 176 18.24 -3.21 -22.07
CA GLY A 176 18.94 -4.50 -22.05
C GLY A 176 19.17 -5.11 -23.44
N VAL A 177 20.07 -6.10 -23.55
CA VAL A 177 20.31 -6.88 -24.79
C VAL A 177 19.07 -7.69 -25.22
N LEU A 178 18.15 -7.92 -24.28
CA LEU A 178 16.86 -8.54 -24.49
C LEU A 178 15.79 -7.64 -23.85
N TYR A 179 15.08 -6.85 -24.66
CA TYR A 179 13.84 -6.19 -24.24
C TYR A 179 12.86 -7.27 -23.78
N LYS A 180 12.64 -7.39 -22.47
CA LYS A 180 11.93 -8.52 -21.87
C LYS A 180 11.02 -8.06 -20.75
N TYR A 181 9.86 -8.72 -20.67
CA TYR A 181 8.93 -8.58 -19.57
C TYR A 181 9.30 -9.49 -18.40
N TYR A 182 9.14 -8.95 -17.20
CA TYR A 182 9.43 -9.58 -15.92
C TYR A 182 8.19 -9.47 -15.04
N ALA A 183 7.50 -10.56 -14.79
CA ALA A 183 6.40 -10.57 -13.81
C ALA A 183 6.96 -10.33 -12.40
N THR A 184 6.21 -9.68 -11.50
CA THR A 184 6.52 -9.76 -10.07
C THR A 184 6.49 -11.22 -9.62
N PRO A 185 7.08 -11.61 -8.50
CA PRO A 185 6.78 -12.91 -7.90
C PRO A 185 5.26 -13.09 -7.72
N ALA A 186 4.79 -14.33 -7.85
CA ALA A 186 3.38 -14.69 -7.59
C ALA A 186 3.12 -15.04 -6.11
N ILE A 187 4.20 -15.05 -5.33
CA ILE A 187 4.26 -15.36 -3.91
C ILE A 187 5.43 -14.55 -3.32
N HIS A 188 5.37 -14.25 -2.02
CA HIS A 188 6.39 -13.51 -1.28
C HIS A 188 6.65 -12.08 -1.81
N GLU A 189 5.62 -11.28 -2.03
CA GLU A 189 5.76 -9.93 -2.60
C GLU A 189 6.60 -8.98 -1.73
N TYR A 190 6.67 -9.25 -0.41
CA TYR A 190 7.65 -8.69 0.51
C TYR A 190 8.51 -9.81 1.12
N VAL A 191 9.83 -9.63 1.08
CA VAL A 191 10.81 -10.57 1.67
C VAL A 191 11.93 -9.77 2.32
N SER A 192 12.27 -10.13 3.55
CA SER A 192 13.43 -9.67 4.33
C SER A 192 14.07 -10.86 5.04
N LEU A 193 14.71 -11.72 4.26
CA LEU A 193 15.38 -12.92 4.74
C LEU A 193 16.87 -12.69 4.95
N ALA A 194 17.46 -13.55 5.80
CA ALA A 194 18.90 -13.63 5.95
C ALA A 194 19.61 -13.94 4.62
N GLN A 195 20.65 -13.18 4.32
CA GLN A 195 21.55 -13.49 3.21
C GLN A 195 22.47 -14.67 3.56
N ALA A 196 23.20 -15.16 2.54
CA ALA A 196 24.09 -16.29 2.72
C ALA A 196 25.27 -15.85 3.57
N GLY A 197 25.42 -16.46 4.74
CA GLY A 197 26.46 -16.12 5.72
C GLY A 197 26.01 -15.16 6.82
N GLU A 198 24.79 -14.60 6.73
CA GLU A 198 24.20 -13.87 7.84
C GLU A 198 23.71 -14.82 8.93
N VAL A 199 23.70 -14.32 10.17
CA VAL A 199 23.54 -15.12 11.39
C VAL A 199 22.09 -15.49 11.66
N SER A 200 21.12 -14.61 11.39
CA SER A 200 19.72 -14.85 11.76
C SER A 200 18.70 -14.17 10.85
N ASP A 201 17.45 -14.62 10.95
CA ASP A 201 16.34 -14.12 10.15
C ASP A 201 15.99 -12.67 10.53
N LEU A 202 15.89 -12.38 11.82
CA LEU A 202 15.28 -11.15 12.34
C LEU A 202 16.27 -10.03 12.65
N ASP A 203 17.57 -10.36 12.74
CA ASP A 203 18.63 -9.42 13.11
C ASP A 203 19.80 -9.47 12.13
N LEU A 204 20.54 -8.37 12.08
CA LEU A 204 21.86 -8.32 11.46
C LEU A 204 22.90 -9.04 12.34
N ASP A 205 24.08 -9.31 11.79
CA ASP A 205 25.17 -10.00 12.50
C ASP A 205 25.70 -9.23 13.73
N ASN A 206 25.48 -7.91 13.76
CA ASN A 206 25.83 -7.06 14.89
C ASN A 206 24.74 -7.03 16.00
N GLY A 207 23.64 -7.74 15.82
CA GLY A 207 22.52 -7.79 16.76
C GLY A 207 21.47 -6.69 16.59
N GLU A 208 21.65 -5.75 15.67
CA GLU A 208 20.60 -4.76 15.35
C GLU A 208 19.44 -5.41 14.61
N PRO A 209 18.19 -4.92 14.76
CA PRO A 209 17.05 -5.43 14.01
C PRO A 209 17.28 -5.27 12.50
N ARG A 210 16.84 -6.28 11.74
CA ARG A 210 16.83 -6.17 10.28
C ARG A 210 15.85 -5.05 9.85
N PRO A 211 16.28 -4.09 9.01
CA PRO A 211 15.39 -3.03 8.57
C PRO A 211 14.28 -3.57 7.66
N ALA A 212 13.14 -2.88 7.66
CA ALA A 212 12.08 -3.14 6.69
C ALA A 212 12.59 -2.87 5.27
N VAL A 213 12.20 -3.71 4.33
CA VAL A 213 12.60 -3.51 2.92
C VAL A 213 11.75 -2.41 2.31
N ALA A 214 12.43 -1.37 1.81
CA ALA A 214 11.77 -0.26 1.13
C ALA A 214 11.03 -0.77 -0.12
N VAL A 215 9.85 -0.19 -0.37
CA VAL A 215 9.08 -0.50 -1.57
C VAL A 215 9.88 -0.18 -2.83
N HIS A 216 9.86 -1.08 -3.79
CA HIS A 216 10.52 -0.87 -5.06
C HIS A 216 9.79 0.19 -5.88
N THR A 217 10.47 1.32 -6.12
CA THR A 217 9.83 2.51 -6.71
C THR A 217 9.96 2.61 -8.22
N ALA A 218 10.93 1.91 -8.83
CA ALA A 218 11.11 1.95 -10.28
C ALA A 218 9.90 1.30 -10.97
N THR A 219 9.56 1.78 -12.16
CA THR A 219 8.40 1.32 -12.94
C THR A 219 8.80 0.52 -14.18
N ASP A 220 10.06 0.61 -14.57
CA ASP A 220 10.65 0.06 -15.81
C ASP A 220 11.76 -0.97 -15.56
N GLU A 221 12.00 -1.35 -14.31
CA GLU A 221 12.91 -2.44 -13.98
C GLU A 221 12.42 -3.19 -12.73
N PRO A 222 12.49 -4.53 -12.68
CA PRO A 222 12.24 -5.29 -11.45
C PRO A 222 13.47 -5.28 -10.52
N VAL A 223 13.31 -5.77 -9.28
CA VAL A 223 14.44 -5.97 -8.36
C VAL A 223 15.20 -7.23 -8.77
N LEU A 224 16.47 -7.07 -9.15
CA LEU A 224 17.31 -8.15 -9.70
C LEU A 224 18.58 -8.36 -8.88
N SER A 225 18.95 -9.63 -8.72
CA SER A 225 20.28 -10.08 -8.30
C SER A 225 21.06 -10.53 -9.54
N GLY A 226 21.84 -9.61 -10.12
CA GLY A 226 22.46 -9.81 -11.42
C GLY A 226 21.42 -9.88 -12.55
N SER A 227 21.25 -11.05 -13.16
CA SER A 227 20.24 -11.31 -14.21
C SER A 227 19.01 -12.07 -13.74
N ALA A 228 19.02 -12.57 -12.49
CA ALA A 228 17.90 -13.27 -11.86
C ALA A 228 17.10 -12.31 -10.96
N TYR A 229 15.88 -12.70 -10.59
CA TYR A 229 15.14 -12.00 -9.55
C TYR A 229 15.91 -12.02 -8.24
N GLU A 230 15.85 -10.91 -7.51
CA GLU A 230 16.18 -10.94 -6.09
C GLU A 230 15.15 -11.80 -5.36
N THR A 231 15.61 -12.71 -4.49
CA THR A 231 14.73 -13.68 -3.81
C THR A 231 14.87 -13.62 -2.29
N ARG A 232 15.64 -12.67 -1.74
CA ARG A 232 15.93 -12.59 -0.30
C ARG A 232 15.61 -11.25 0.32
N SER A 233 15.68 -10.16 -0.44
CA SER A 233 15.37 -8.83 0.08
C SER A 233 14.73 -7.96 -1.00
N TYR A 234 13.40 -7.91 -1.00
CA TYR A 234 12.64 -7.12 -1.97
C TYR A 234 11.22 -6.83 -1.46
N ASN A 235 10.60 -5.80 -2.02
CA ASN A 235 9.24 -5.39 -1.72
C ASN A 235 8.62 -4.85 -3.01
N TYR A 236 7.84 -5.71 -3.69
CA TYR A 236 7.18 -5.36 -4.94
C TYR A 236 5.84 -4.66 -4.70
N PRO A 237 5.43 -3.74 -5.59
CA PRO A 237 4.08 -3.24 -5.58
C PRO A 237 3.07 -4.38 -5.79
N LEU A 238 1.86 -4.16 -5.29
CA LEU A 238 0.72 -5.06 -5.38
C LEU A 238 -0.34 -4.45 -6.28
N CYS A 239 -1.14 -5.28 -6.94
CA CYS A 239 -2.27 -4.80 -7.74
C CYS A 239 -3.55 -5.50 -7.35
N TYR A 240 -4.61 -4.73 -7.11
CA TYR A 240 -5.91 -5.26 -6.74
C TYR A 240 -7.04 -4.65 -7.55
N ALA A 241 -8.20 -5.30 -7.60
CA ALA A 241 -9.42 -4.64 -8.06
C ALA A 241 -9.90 -3.61 -7.02
N VAL A 242 -10.53 -2.52 -7.47
CA VAL A 242 -11.17 -1.53 -6.59
C VAL A 242 -12.18 -2.21 -5.68
N GLY A 243 -12.21 -1.83 -4.40
CA GLY A 243 -13.09 -2.46 -3.44
C GLY A 243 -12.69 -3.87 -3.01
N ALA A 244 -11.55 -4.42 -3.46
CA ALA A 244 -10.99 -5.64 -2.88
C ALA A 244 -10.57 -5.44 -1.41
N ARG A 245 -10.45 -6.54 -0.68
CA ARG A 245 -9.85 -6.56 0.67
C ARG A 245 -8.53 -7.33 0.57
N PRO A 246 -7.37 -6.69 0.74
CA PRO A 246 -6.09 -7.39 0.71
C PRO A 246 -6.08 -8.50 1.76
N ARG A 247 -5.71 -9.71 1.38
CA ARG A 247 -5.49 -10.83 2.29
C ARG A 247 -3.99 -11.10 2.30
N PHE A 248 -3.36 -11.02 3.46
CA PHE A 248 -1.93 -11.19 3.63
C PHE A 248 -1.61 -12.36 4.52
N GLU A 249 -0.65 -13.17 4.07
CA GLU A 249 0.01 -14.20 4.87
C GLU A 249 1.35 -13.63 5.35
N PHE A 250 1.50 -13.48 6.66
CA PHE A 250 2.69 -12.96 7.33
C PHE A 250 3.49 -14.13 7.87
N THR A 251 4.69 -14.36 7.34
CA THR A 251 5.62 -15.39 7.83
C THR A 251 6.55 -14.79 8.88
N PHE A 252 6.62 -15.39 10.06
CA PHE A 252 7.47 -14.92 11.16
C PHE A 252 8.88 -15.51 11.10
N GLY A 253 9.89 -14.71 11.43
CA GLY A 253 11.26 -15.22 11.56
C GLY A 253 11.42 -16.14 12.78
N ALA A 254 12.28 -17.15 12.68
CA ALA A 254 12.44 -18.16 13.74
C ALA A 254 13.68 -17.92 14.62
N THR A 255 14.62 -17.12 14.14
CA THR A 255 15.95 -16.95 14.74
C THR A 255 16.31 -15.48 14.95
N SER A 256 17.16 -15.22 15.93
CA SER A 256 17.71 -13.90 16.25
C SER A 256 19.22 -13.97 16.48
N THR A 257 19.88 -12.83 16.60
CA THR A 257 21.32 -12.74 16.88
C THR A 257 21.54 -12.41 18.37
N SER A 258 22.33 -13.24 19.05
CA SER A 258 22.72 -13.04 20.46
C SER A 258 23.66 -11.85 20.65
N ALA A 259 23.81 -11.39 21.89
CA ALA A 259 24.76 -10.35 22.29
C ALA A 259 26.22 -10.72 21.97
N GLY A 260 26.49 -12.02 21.78
CA GLY A 260 27.78 -12.57 21.34
C GLY A 260 27.95 -12.68 19.83
N GLY A 261 26.95 -12.29 19.02
CA GLY A 261 26.99 -12.39 17.56
C GLY A 261 26.74 -13.81 17.03
N VAL A 262 26.03 -14.66 17.79
CA VAL A 262 25.73 -16.05 17.42
C VAL A 262 24.22 -16.22 17.26
N GLN A 263 23.80 -17.07 16.32
CA GLN A 263 22.39 -17.39 16.12
C GLN A 263 21.79 -18.00 17.40
N GLN A 264 20.61 -17.52 17.78
CA GLN A 264 19.80 -18.08 18.87
C GLN A 264 18.33 -18.19 18.44
N SER A 265 17.51 -18.87 19.26
CA SER A 265 16.06 -18.89 19.07
C SER A 265 15.47 -17.49 19.19
N ALA A 266 14.32 -17.22 18.59
CA ALA A 266 13.64 -15.94 18.78
C ALA A 266 12.97 -15.76 20.17
N GLY A 267 13.09 -16.71 21.09
CA GLY A 267 12.60 -16.59 22.47
C GLY A 267 11.11 -16.94 22.66
N TYR A 268 10.39 -17.31 21.61
CA TYR A 268 9.01 -17.78 21.66
C TYR A 268 8.86 -19.17 21.01
N PRO A 269 7.81 -19.97 21.32
CA PRO A 269 6.71 -19.69 22.24
C PRO A 269 7.17 -19.53 23.70
N VAL A 270 6.54 -18.58 24.41
CA VAL A 270 6.79 -18.36 25.84
C VAL A 270 5.87 -19.30 26.64
N GLY A 271 6.43 -20.04 27.59
CA GLY A 271 5.67 -21.02 28.37
C GLY A 271 4.46 -20.39 29.08
N GLY A 272 3.26 -20.91 28.80
CA GLY A 272 2.01 -20.42 29.39
C GLY A 272 1.50 -19.07 28.83
N VAL A 273 2.08 -18.60 27.72
CA VAL A 273 1.70 -17.35 27.07
C VAL A 273 1.40 -17.59 25.59
N GLU A 274 0.26 -17.11 25.14
CA GLU A 274 -0.10 -17.04 23.72
C GLU A 274 0.32 -15.68 23.16
N LEU A 275 0.81 -15.67 21.92
CA LEU A 275 1.21 -14.46 21.21
C LEU A 275 0.40 -14.34 19.93
N ARG A 276 0.00 -13.11 19.59
CA ARG A 276 -0.67 -12.83 18.32
C ARG A 276 -0.16 -11.56 17.64
N LEU A 277 -0.30 -11.54 16.32
CA LEU A 277 -0.07 -10.39 15.47
C LEU A 277 -1.35 -9.56 15.34
N THR A 278 -1.19 -8.25 15.45
CA THR A 278 -2.19 -7.26 15.07
C THR A 278 -1.58 -6.35 14.00
N VAL A 279 -2.40 -5.93 13.04
CA VAL A 279 -1.94 -5.03 11.97
C VAL A 279 -2.81 -3.78 11.96
N GLY A 280 -2.15 -2.63 12.04
CA GLY A 280 -2.71 -1.29 11.86
C GLY A 280 -2.38 -0.70 10.49
N GLY A 281 -3.02 0.42 10.16
CA GLY A 281 -2.78 1.15 8.92
C GLY A 281 -3.69 0.78 7.75
N GLY A 282 -3.38 1.29 6.55
CA GLY A 282 -4.15 1.02 5.33
C GLY A 282 -5.57 1.62 5.29
N GLY A 283 -5.88 2.61 6.14
CA GLY A 283 -7.16 3.34 6.10
C GLY A 283 -8.36 2.60 6.73
N GLY A 284 -8.15 1.54 7.50
CA GLY A 284 -9.22 0.85 8.23
C GLY A 284 -8.73 -0.34 9.07
N ALA A 285 -9.66 -1.09 9.65
CA ALA A 285 -9.35 -2.20 10.54
C ALA A 285 -9.01 -3.49 9.76
N TRP A 286 -8.00 -4.21 10.25
CA TRP A 286 -7.65 -5.56 9.81
C TRP A 286 -8.44 -6.61 10.60
N THR A 287 -8.75 -7.73 9.96
CA THR A 287 -9.45 -8.87 10.57
C THR A 287 -8.54 -10.10 10.50
N ALA A 288 -8.24 -10.71 11.64
CA ALA A 288 -7.48 -11.96 11.68
C ALA A 288 -8.34 -13.16 11.21
N GLN A 289 -7.80 -13.97 10.30
CA GLN A 289 -8.26 -15.34 10.05
C GLN A 289 -7.43 -16.33 10.88
N SER A 290 -6.13 -16.06 10.98
CA SER A 290 -5.22 -16.60 11.99
C SER A 290 -4.23 -15.50 12.37
N ASP A 291 -3.93 -15.37 13.66
CA ASP A 291 -3.05 -14.33 14.18
C ASP A 291 -1.97 -14.89 15.11
N ALA A 292 -1.99 -16.18 15.41
CA ALA A 292 -1.03 -16.81 16.30
C ALA A 292 0.42 -16.65 15.81
N VAL A 293 1.30 -16.22 16.70
CA VAL A 293 2.72 -16.02 16.43
C VAL A 293 3.50 -17.24 16.91
N THR A 294 4.08 -17.97 15.96
CA THR A 294 4.96 -19.12 16.22
C THR A 294 6.22 -19.03 15.37
N PRO A 295 7.40 -19.50 15.83
CA PRO A 295 8.64 -19.38 15.08
C PRO A 295 8.54 -20.04 13.71
N GLY A 296 8.79 -19.29 12.63
CA GLY A 296 8.63 -19.78 11.25
C GLY A 296 7.17 -20.03 10.83
N GLY A 297 6.20 -19.66 11.67
CA GLY A 297 4.78 -19.84 11.38
C GLY A 297 4.19 -18.71 10.54
N VAL A 298 2.90 -18.86 10.23
CA VAL A 298 2.17 -17.95 9.35
C VAL A 298 0.91 -17.45 10.04
N ALA A 299 0.71 -16.13 10.04
CA ALA A 299 -0.55 -15.48 10.37
C ALA A 299 -1.24 -14.99 9.09
N VAL A 300 -2.57 -15.05 9.04
CA VAL A 300 -3.38 -14.60 7.90
C VAL A 300 -4.32 -13.50 8.35
N LEU A 301 -4.14 -12.30 7.81
CA LEU A 301 -4.99 -11.15 8.10
C LEU A 301 -5.61 -10.59 6.83
N VAL A 302 -6.86 -10.13 6.95
CA VAL A 302 -7.63 -9.51 5.87
C VAL A 302 -7.79 -8.02 6.17
N GLY A 303 -7.23 -7.19 5.31
CA GLY A 303 -7.23 -5.75 5.43
C GLY A 303 -8.60 -5.09 5.20
N PRO A 304 -8.63 -3.76 5.32
CA PRO A 304 -9.80 -2.98 5.00
C PRO A 304 -10.12 -3.03 3.50
N LYS A 305 -11.34 -2.66 3.17
CA LYS A 305 -11.77 -2.53 1.78
C LYS A 305 -10.99 -1.39 1.11
N LEU A 306 -10.33 -1.70 -0.01
CA LEU A 306 -9.66 -0.71 -0.84
C LEU A 306 -10.68 0.31 -1.36
N PRO A 307 -10.31 1.61 -1.47
CA PRO A 307 -11.23 2.61 -1.98
C PRO A 307 -11.72 2.26 -3.39
N ALA A 308 -12.95 2.65 -3.69
CA ALA A 308 -13.61 2.38 -4.97
C ALA A 308 -13.13 3.33 -6.08
N SER A 309 -11.81 3.53 -6.24
CA SER A 309 -11.22 4.37 -7.28
C SER A 309 -9.85 3.87 -7.70
N LEU A 310 -9.55 4.00 -8.99
CA LEU A 310 -8.21 3.84 -9.54
C LEU A 310 -7.24 4.77 -8.80
N ALA A 311 -6.15 4.22 -8.27
CA ALA A 311 -5.06 5.00 -7.68
C ALA A 311 -3.82 4.14 -7.47
N ARG A 312 -2.70 4.82 -7.28
CA ARG A 312 -1.52 4.33 -6.56
C ARG A 312 -1.61 4.80 -5.11
N ARG A 313 -1.35 3.92 -4.15
CA ARG A 313 -1.35 4.24 -2.71
C ARG A 313 -0.14 3.63 -2.04
N GLU A 314 0.49 4.40 -1.17
CA GLU A 314 1.47 3.87 -0.22
C GLU A 314 0.75 3.64 1.11
N TRP A 315 0.82 2.42 1.63
CA TRP A 315 0.27 2.07 2.93
C TRP A 315 1.39 1.69 3.86
N GLU A 316 1.46 2.39 4.99
CA GLU A 316 2.23 1.97 6.15
C GLU A 316 1.42 0.92 6.91
N LEU A 317 2.00 -0.28 7.05
CA LEU A 317 1.44 -1.38 7.81
C LEU A 317 2.20 -1.50 9.12
N GLU A 318 1.53 -1.11 10.19
CA GLU A 318 2.05 -1.22 11.55
C GLU A 318 1.79 -2.64 12.06
N GLN A 319 2.84 -3.42 12.24
CA GLN A 319 2.77 -4.76 12.81
C GLN A 319 3.06 -4.66 14.31
N ALA A 320 2.02 -4.81 15.12
CA ALA A 320 2.10 -4.79 16.57
C ALA A 320 1.73 -6.17 17.14
N TYR A 321 2.16 -6.46 18.36
CA TYR A 321 1.99 -7.78 18.95
C TYR A 321 1.27 -7.69 20.29
N GLU A 322 0.51 -8.73 20.59
CA GLU A 322 -0.16 -8.86 21.87
C GLU A 322 0.12 -10.24 22.45
N TYR A 323 0.04 -10.33 23.77
CA TYR A 323 0.18 -11.58 24.50
C TYR A 323 -1.01 -11.83 25.44
N SER A 324 -1.28 -13.09 25.70
CA SER A 324 -2.28 -13.54 26.67
C SER A 324 -1.68 -14.58 27.61
N SER A 325 -1.89 -14.41 28.91
CA SER A 325 -1.48 -15.39 29.94
C SER A 325 -2.65 -16.25 30.45
N ASP A 326 -3.83 -16.09 29.89
CA ASP A 326 -5.08 -16.74 30.33
C ASP A 326 -5.78 -17.54 29.21
N GLY A 327 -5.00 -17.97 28.20
CA GLY A 327 -5.51 -18.77 27.07
C GLY A 327 -6.41 -17.96 26.13
N GLY A 328 -6.06 -16.70 25.89
CA GLY A 328 -6.71 -15.80 24.94
C GLY A 328 -7.93 -15.06 25.48
N ALA A 329 -8.24 -15.16 26.77
CA ALA A 329 -9.40 -14.48 27.37
C ALA A 329 -9.17 -12.97 27.54
N SER A 330 -7.93 -12.56 27.81
CA SER A 330 -7.48 -11.16 27.81
C SER A 330 -6.14 -11.02 27.10
N TRP A 331 -5.99 -9.90 26.38
CA TRP A 331 -4.80 -9.57 25.60
C TRP A 331 -4.16 -8.29 26.13
N SER A 332 -2.85 -8.32 26.25
CA SER A 332 -2.00 -7.19 26.63
C SER A 332 -1.04 -6.89 25.49
N ALA A 333 -0.76 -5.62 25.23
CA ALA A 333 0.22 -5.24 24.22
C ALA A 333 1.63 -5.70 24.61
N VAL A 334 2.39 -6.19 23.63
CA VAL A 334 3.85 -6.17 23.68
C VAL A 334 4.26 -4.76 23.26
N PRO A 335 5.02 -4.01 24.07
CA PRO A 335 5.42 -2.65 23.72
C PRO A 335 6.19 -2.60 22.39
N GLY A 336 5.87 -1.59 21.58
CA GLY A 336 6.49 -1.31 20.29
C GLY A 336 5.82 -1.97 19.09
N SER A 337 6.25 -1.59 17.90
CA SER A 337 5.77 -2.15 16.64
C SER A 337 6.86 -2.16 15.55
N HIS A 338 6.56 -2.81 14.42
CA HIS A 338 7.39 -2.77 13.22
C HIS A 338 6.57 -2.25 12.04
N THR A 339 7.08 -1.26 11.33
CA THR A 339 6.37 -0.65 10.20
C THR A 339 7.02 -1.05 8.88
N SER A 340 6.20 -1.53 7.95
CA SER A 340 6.59 -1.75 6.54
C SER A 340 5.73 -0.88 5.62
N VAL A 341 6.30 -0.39 4.52
CA VAL A 341 5.59 0.42 3.52
C VAL A 341 5.31 -0.43 2.30
N HIS A 342 4.06 -0.42 1.82
CA HIS A 342 3.61 -1.21 0.68
C HIS A 342 2.91 -0.33 -0.35
N ARG A 343 3.26 -0.51 -1.64
CA ARG A 343 2.59 0.18 -2.75
C ARG A 343 1.47 -0.67 -3.30
N PHE A 344 0.26 -0.12 -3.30
CA PHE A 344 -0.92 -0.72 -3.89
C PHE A 344 -1.36 0.06 -5.13
N TYR A 345 -1.54 -0.65 -6.23
CA TYR A 345 -2.30 -0.22 -7.38
C TYR A 345 -3.71 -0.79 -7.33
N THR A 346 -4.71 -0.01 -7.75
CA THR A 346 -6.09 -0.51 -7.85
C THR A 346 -6.67 -0.34 -9.25
N THR A 347 -7.06 -1.41 -9.93
CA THR A 347 -7.76 -1.40 -11.24
C THR A 347 -9.27 -1.54 -11.06
N LEU A 348 -10.11 -1.17 -12.03
CA LEU A 348 -11.57 -1.26 -11.85
C LEU A 348 -12.08 -2.71 -11.74
N ALA A 349 -11.44 -3.61 -12.46
CA ALA A 349 -11.77 -5.02 -12.49
C ALA A 349 -10.51 -5.83 -12.83
N THR A 350 -10.69 -7.14 -12.98
CA THR A 350 -9.68 -8.05 -13.50
C THR A 350 -9.09 -7.51 -14.81
N PRO A 351 -7.79 -7.18 -14.83
CA PRO A 351 -7.09 -6.83 -16.04
C PRO A 351 -7.23 -7.92 -17.12
N ARG A 352 -7.37 -7.51 -18.37
CA ARG A 352 -7.71 -8.41 -19.49
C ARG A 352 -6.46 -8.71 -20.31
N PHE A 353 -6.01 -9.96 -20.32
CA PHE A 353 -4.83 -10.43 -21.09
C PHE A 353 -5.08 -11.81 -21.69
N THR A 354 -4.40 -12.15 -22.79
CA THR A 354 -4.34 -13.56 -23.21
C THR A 354 -3.24 -14.29 -22.46
N GLN A 355 -3.56 -15.51 -22.04
CA GLN A 355 -2.63 -16.45 -21.45
C GLN A 355 -1.59 -16.93 -22.49
N ASN A 356 -0.32 -17.01 -22.07
CA ASN A 356 0.79 -17.73 -22.74
C ASN A 356 1.44 -17.14 -24.00
N ASP A 357 1.79 -15.85 -24.02
CA ASP A 357 2.66 -15.32 -25.08
C ASP A 357 4.12 -15.16 -24.62
N SER A 358 5.02 -15.83 -25.32
CA SER A 358 6.45 -15.85 -25.00
C SER A 358 7.15 -14.55 -25.41
N GLY A 359 7.90 -13.97 -24.48
CA GLY A 359 9.12 -13.21 -24.76
C GLY A 359 9.00 -11.70 -25.00
N GLN A 360 7.84 -11.17 -25.42
CA GLN A 360 7.67 -9.73 -25.73
C GLN A 360 6.28 -9.15 -25.43
N GLN A 361 5.43 -9.78 -24.62
CA GLN A 361 4.07 -9.27 -24.33
C GLN A 361 3.66 -9.34 -22.86
N TYR A 362 2.65 -8.52 -22.57
CA TYR A 362 1.99 -8.33 -21.28
C TYR A 362 1.29 -9.61 -20.80
N ALA A 363 1.73 -10.14 -19.66
CA ALA A 363 1.08 -11.25 -18.95
C ALA A 363 0.63 -10.79 -17.55
N GLY A 364 0.14 -9.56 -17.44
CA GLY A 364 -0.23 -8.90 -16.20
C GLY A 364 -0.30 -7.39 -16.41
N PRO A 365 -0.94 -6.63 -15.50
CA PRO A 365 -0.93 -5.19 -15.56
C PRO A 365 0.51 -4.67 -15.49
N TRP A 366 0.88 -3.78 -16.42
CA TRP A 366 2.22 -3.20 -16.45
C TRP A 366 2.33 -2.07 -15.44
N VAL A 367 3.30 -2.17 -14.53
CA VAL A 367 3.57 -1.17 -13.47
C VAL A 367 3.63 0.25 -14.04
N GLU A 368 4.41 0.47 -15.09
CA GLU A 368 4.56 1.78 -15.73
C GLU A 368 3.23 2.32 -16.29
N VAL A 369 2.41 1.46 -16.92
CA VAL A 369 1.10 1.87 -17.45
C VAL A 369 0.14 2.26 -16.35
N ILE A 370 0.03 1.47 -15.27
CA ILE A 370 -0.86 1.84 -14.16
C ILE A 370 -0.37 3.12 -13.49
N ASP A 371 0.94 3.28 -13.29
CA ASP A 371 1.51 4.48 -12.69
C ASP A 371 1.18 5.72 -13.53
N TYR A 372 1.28 5.63 -14.87
CA TYR A 372 0.84 6.70 -15.77
C TYR A 372 -0.65 7.01 -15.62
N VAL A 373 -1.55 6.04 -15.75
CA VAL A 373 -3.00 6.32 -15.74
C VAL A 373 -3.45 6.82 -14.36
N THR A 374 -2.92 6.26 -13.28
CA THR A 374 -3.22 6.74 -11.91
C THR A 374 -2.67 8.14 -11.68
N GLY A 375 -1.45 8.43 -12.13
CA GLY A 375 -0.84 9.76 -12.06
C GLY A 375 -1.60 10.80 -12.88
N TRP A 376 -2.10 10.44 -14.07
CA TRP A 376 -2.95 11.32 -14.87
C TRP A 376 -4.29 11.58 -14.19
N SER A 377 -4.92 10.54 -13.64
CA SER A 377 -6.16 10.67 -12.89
C SER A 377 -6.01 11.66 -11.74
N GLU A 378 -4.92 11.58 -10.98
CA GLU A 378 -4.60 12.49 -9.88
C GLU A 378 -4.32 13.92 -10.38
N ALA A 379 -3.42 14.08 -11.34
CA ALA A 379 -3.03 15.39 -11.86
C ALA A 379 -4.19 16.15 -12.53
N LEU A 380 -5.12 15.43 -13.15
CA LEU A 380 -6.32 16.01 -13.77
C LEU A 380 -7.48 16.19 -12.78
N GLY A 381 -7.35 15.72 -11.54
CA GLY A 381 -8.42 15.75 -10.54
C GLY A 381 -9.61 14.85 -10.90
N ILE A 382 -9.39 13.83 -11.73
CA ILE A 382 -10.41 12.89 -12.16
C ILE A 382 -10.54 11.82 -11.07
N GLY A 383 -11.69 11.79 -10.41
CA GLY A 383 -12.02 10.74 -9.44
C GLY A 383 -12.44 9.46 -10.16
N ALA A 384 -11.50 8.77 -10.81
CA ALA A 384 -11.75 7.59 -11.65
C ALA A 384 -12.30 6.39 -10.85
N ARG A 385 -13.61 6.41 -10.58
CA ARG A 385 -14.36 5.42 -9.79
C ARG A 385 -15.12 4.42 -10.66
N ASP A 386 -15.26 4.72 -11.94
CA ASP A 386 -16.00 3.97 -12.94
C ASP A 386 -15.27 4.00 -14.28
N ALA A 387 -15.83 3.29 -15.27
CA ALA A 387 -15.22 3.17 -16.59
C ALA A 387 -15.09 4.53 -17.28
N ALA A 388 -16.09 5.39 -17.15
CA ALA A 388 -16.08 6.73 -17.72
C ALA A 388 -14.91 7.57 -17.20
N GLY A 389 -14.70 7.60 -15.88
CA GLY A 389 -13.59 8.32 -15.28
C GLY A 389 -12.21 7.76 -15.66
N VAL A 390 -12.07 6.43 -15.78
CA VAL A 390 -10.80 5.82 -16.24
C VAL A 390 -10.53 6.12 -17.72
N VAL A 391 -11.56 6.07 -18.57
CA VAL A 391 -11.47 6.46 -19.99
C VAL A 391 -11.09 7.92 -20.11
N GLU A 392 -11.72 8.79 -19.33
CA GLU A 392 -11.39 10.21 -19.29
C GLU A 392 -9.92 10.43 -18.89
N ALA A 393 -9.46 9.80 -17.80
CA ALA A 393 -8.08 9.90 -17.34
C ALA A 393 -7.09 9.38 -18.39
N GLY A 394 -7.39 8.24 -19.01
CA GLY A 394 -6.58 7.63 -20.07
C GLY A 394 -6.50 8.52 -21.32
N ILE A 395 -7.63 8.99 -21.84
CA ILE A 395 -7.68 9.81 -23.06
C ILE A 395 -7.03 11.17 -22.85
N ARG A 396 -7.42 11.87 -21.79
CA ARG A 396 -6.90 13.23 -21.51
C ARG A 396 -5.43 13.19 -21.11
N GLY A 397 -5.03 12.18 -20.34
CA GLY A 397 -3.65 11.95 -19.94
C GLY A 397 -2.74 11.57 -21.11
N PHE A 398 -3.17 10.63 -21.96
CA PHE A 398 -2.42 10.20 -23.14
C PHE A 398 -2.24 11.33 -24.15
N PHE A 399 -3.32 12.07 -24.46
CA PHE A 399 -3.27 13.23 -25.35
C PHE A 399 -2.43 14.38 -24.76
N GLY A 400 -2.60 14.63 -23.46
CA GLY A 400 -1.79 15.52 -22.62
C GLY A 400 -1.65 16.97 -23.12
N GLN A 401 -2.75 17.72 -23.24
CA GLN A 401 -2.72 19.19 -23.35
C GLN A 401 -3.93 19.83 -22.62
N GLN A 402 -3.72 21.03 -22.06
CA GLN A 402 -4.50 21.79 -21.05
C GLN A 402 -4.68 21.16 -19.65
N GLY A 403 -4.10 21.81 -18.63
CA GLY A 403 -4.23 21.46 -17.20
C GLY A 403 -2.88 21.32 -16.50
N ALA A 404 -2.85 20.67 -15.33
CA ALA A 404 -1.64 20.40 -14.55
C ALA A 404 -0.73 19.29 -15.14
N VAL A 405 -1.16 18.62 -16.22
CA VAL A 405 -0.35 17.69 -17.01
C VAL A 405 0.31 18.49 -18.14
N PRO A 406 1.59 18.91 -18.02
CA PRO A 406 2.12 19.99 -18.86
C PRO A 406 2.49 19.55 -20.29
N THR A 407 2.52 18.24 -20.58
CA THR A 407 2.98 17.69 -21.86
C THR A 407 2.22 16.41 -22.22
N SER A 408 2.09 16.13 -23.52
CA SER A 408 1.70 14.81 -24.03
C SER A 408 2.66 13.76 -23.46
N LEU A 409 2.22 12.51 -23.42
CA LEU A 409 3.06 11.38 -23.02
C LEU A 409 4.43 11.48 -23.71
N GLU A 410 5.47 11.73 -22.92
CA GLU A 410 6.88 11.80 -23.31
C GLU A 410 7.23 12.74 -24.51
N GLY A 411 6.32 13.60 -24.97
CA GLY A 411 6.55 14.47 -26.13
C GLY A 411 6.23 13.83 -27.49
N VAL A 412 5.31 12.86 -27.53
CA VAL A 412 4.78 12.34 -28.81
C VAL A 412 4.07 13.43 -29.62
N ILE A 413 4.13 13.30 -30.95
CA ILE A 413 3.58 14.25 -31.93
C ILE A 413 2.76 13.48 -32.96
N TYR A 414 1.62 14.06 -33.38
CA TYR A 414 0.81 13.47 -34.43
C TYR A 414 1.63 13.35 -35.72
N ASP A 415 1.64 12.17 -36.34
CA ASP A 415 2.38 11.91 -37.57
C ASP A 415 1.75 12.67 -38.76
N ALA A 416 2.34 13.83 -39.06
CA ALA A 416 1.98 14.66 -40.20
C ALA A 416 3.21 15.36 -40.77
N TYR A 417 3.25 15.52 -42.10
CA TYR A 417 4.37 16.17 -42.80
C TYR A 417 4.75 17.55 -42.24
N PRO A 418 3.81 18.46 -41.90
CA PRO A 418 4.17 19.76 -41.32
C PRO A 418 4.84 19.68 -39.94
N GLN A 419 4.69 18.56 -39.24
CA GLN A 419 5.33 18.28 -37.96
C GLN A 419 6.66 17.51 -38.12
N GLY A 420 7.10 17.26 -39.36
CA GLY A 420 8.31 16.48 -39.66
C GLY A 420 8.09 14.96 -39.69
N GLY A 421 6.84 14.51 -39.65
CA GLY A 421 6.46 13.10 -39.73
C GLY A 421 6.37 12.56 -41.17
N ASP A 422 6.07 11.27 -41.28
CA ASP A 422 5.96 10.50 -42.53
C ASP A 422 4.57 10.56 -43.17
N GLY A 423 3.63 11.29 -42.56
CA GLY A 423 2.32 11.59 -43.15
C GLY A 423 1.22 10.58 -42.79
N GLY A 424 1.26 10.03 -41.57
CA GLY A 424 0.24 9.14 -41.02
C GLY A 424 0.62 7.66 -41.07
N ALA A 425 1.91 7.35 -41.17
CA ALA A 425 2.45 6.01 -40.98
C ALA A 425 2.15 5.50 -39.55
N ASN A 426 2.03 4.17 -39.40
CA ASN A 426 2.01 3.58 -38.06
C ASN A 426 3.45 3.41 -37.59
N HIS A 427 3.75 3.87 -36.38
CA HIS A 427 5.07 3.68 -35.78
C HIS A 427 5.09 2.54 -34.75
N TYR A 428 3.94 2.27 -34.14
CA TYR A 428 3.80 1.31 -33.04
C TYR A 428 2.68 0.29 -33.31
N PHE A 429 1.71 0.63 -34.15
CA PHE A 429 0.57 -0.22 -34.47
C PHE A 429 0.90 -1.20 -35.60
N ILE A 430 0.82 -2.49 -35.28
CA ILE A 430 1.08 -3.60 -36.17
C ILE A 430 -0.23 -4.01 -36.85
N ASN A 431 -0.51 -3.38 -37.99
CA ASN A 431 -1.79 -3.49 -38.71
C ASN A 431 -2.26 -4.93 -38.98
N ASN A 432 -1.38 -5.80 -39.48
CA ASN A 432 -1.72 -7.18 -39.83
C ASN A 432 -2.00 -8.09 -38.61
N GLN A 433 -1.64 -7.64 -37.41
CA GLN A 433 -1.87 -8.36 -36.17
C GLN A 433 -2.91 -7.68 -35.28
N HIS A 434 -3.33 -6.45 -35.60
CA HIS A 434 -4.13 -5.60 -34.72
C HIS A 434 -3.51 -5.51 -33.31
N ARG A 435 -2.20 -5.20 -33.25
CA ARG A 435 -1.43 -5.11 -32.00
C ARG A 435 -0.73 -3.75 -31.89
N ILE A 436 -0.41 -3.35 -30.67
CA ILE A 436 0.42 -2.18 -30.38
C ILE A 436 1.73 -2.63 -29.72
N ASP A 437 2.87 -2.10 -30.19
CA ASP A 437 4.15 -2.23 -29.51
C ASP A 437 4.30 -1.11 -28.48
N LEU A 438 3.54 -1.23 -27.40
CA LEU A 438 3.53 -0.25 -26.32
C LEU A 438 4.87 -0.23 -25.55
N SER A 439 5.67 -1.31 -25.61
CA SER A 439 7.06 -1.34 -25.13
C SER A 439 7.96 -0.38 -25.86
N ALA A 440 7.92 -0.39 -27.20
CA ALA A 440 8.70 0.54 -28.00
C ALA A 440 8.26 2.00 -27.79
N LEU A 441 6.95 2.22 -27.58
CA LEU A 441 6.41 3.56 -27.31
C LEU A 441 7.00 4.15 -26.02
N PHE A 442 6.96 3.40 -24.92
CA PHE A 442 7.50 3.85 -23.62
C PHE A 442 9.02 3.68 -23.46
N ALA A 443 9.70 3.01 -24.40
CA ALA A 443 11.16 2.95 -24.43
C ALA A 443 11.77 4.22 -25.06
N SER A 444 11.36 5.39 -24.56
CA SER A 444 11.76 6.69 -25.09
C SER A 444 11.46 6.84 -26.59
N HIS A 445 10.32 6.31 -27.03
CA HIS A 445 9.90 6.27 -28.44
C HIS A 445 10.93 5.60 -29.35
N ALA A 446 11.19 4.30 -29.14
CA ALA A 446 12.20 3.55 -29.89
C ALA A 446 11.96 3.54 -31.42
N ASN A 447 10.72 3.80 -31.87
CA ASN A 447 10.36 3.93 -33.29
C ASN A 447 10.11 5.39 -33.72
N GLY A 448 10.55 6.37 -32.92
CA GLY A 448 10.39 7.81 -33.14
C GLY A 448 9.17 8.42 -32.43
N VAL A 449 9.19 9.74 -32.24
CA VAL A 449 8.16 10.48 -31.46
C VAL A 449 6.78 10.54 -32.15
N PHE A 450 6.67 10.07 -33.38
CA PHE A 450 5.47 10.20 -34.19
C PHE A 450 4.45 9.10 -33.87
N VAL A 451 3.18 9.49 -33.80
CA VAL A 451 2.04 8.59 -33.59
C VAL A 451 0.89 8.98 -34.52
N ASN A 452 0.19 8.00 -35.08
CA ASN A 452 -1.05 8.26 -35.84
C ASN A 452 -2.29 7.80 -35.07
N CYS A 453 -3.47 7.90 -35.69
CA CYS A 453 -4.73 7.47 -35.09
C CYS A 453 -4.76 5.98 -34.69
N SER A 454 -4.07 5.10 -35.42
CA SER A 454 -3.95 3.68 -35.08
C SER A 454 -3.06 3.45 -33.85
N ASP A 455 -1.92 4.14 -33.78
CA ASP A 455 -1.02 4.07 -32.63
C ASP A 455 -1.74 4.53 -31.37
N CYS A 456 -2.42 5.68 -31.43
CA CYS A 456 -3.12 6.24 -30.27
C CYS A 456 -4.31 5.38 -29.81
N ALA A 457 -5.15 4.91 -30.74
CA ALA A 457 -6.28 4.06 -30.41
C ALA A 457 -5.81 2.69 -29.87
N GLY A 458 -4.77 2.11 -30.49
CA GLY A 458 -4.16 0.86 -30.05
C GLY A 458 -3.57 0.96 -28.65
N SER A 459 -2.75 1.98 -28.39
CA SER A 459 -2.16 2.24 -27.06
C SER A 459 -3.25 2.42 -26.00
N THR A 460 -4.20 3.34 -26.25
CA THR A 460 -5.25 3.64 -25.27
C THR A 460 -6.11 2.42 -24.98
N SER A 461 -6.54 1.68 -26.00
CA SER A 461 -7.33 0.45 -25.79
C SER A 461 -6.58 -0.57 -24.94
N THR A 462 -5.27 -0.74 -25.16
CA THR A 462 -4.43 -1.66 -24.40
C THR A 462 -4.24 -1.21 -22.96
N MET A 463 -4.02 0.08 -22.73
CA MET A 463 -3.91 0.65 -21.38
C MET A 463 -5.24 0.52 -20.61
N LEU A 464 -6.38 0.78 -21.25
CA LEU A 464 -7.70 0.64 -20.63
C LEU A 464 -8.02 -0.83 -20.28
N ALA A 465 -7.60 -1.78 -21.10
CA ALA A 465 -7.72 -3.20 -20.79
C ALA A 465 -6.89 -3.60 -19.56
N MET A 466 -5.69 -3.02 -19.39
CA MET A 466 -4.87 -3.20 -18.18
C MET A 466 -5.55 -2.63 -16.93
N MET A 467 -6.38 -1.58 -17.08
CA MET A 467 -7.17 -1.01 -15.98
C MET A 467 -8.48 -1.76 -15.69
N GLY A 468 -8.77 -2.85 -16.42
CA GLY A 468 -9.97 -3.66 -16.25
C GLY A 468 -11.23 -3.11 -16.93
N ILE A 469 -11.09 -2.24 -17.94
CA ILE A 469 -12.25 -1.73 -18.71
C ILE A 469 -12.74 -2.81 -19.68
N GLU A 470 -14.04 -3.09 -19.64
CA GLU A 470 -14.67 -4.09 -20.48
C GLU A 470 -15.18 -3.51 -21.81
N ASN A 471 -15.32 -4.38 -22.81
CA ASN A 471 -15.96 -4.10 -24.09
C ASN A 471 -15.40 -2.89 -24.84
N VAL A 472 -14.16 -2.47 -24.57
CA VAL A 472 -13.51 -1.49 -25.43
C VAL A 472 -13.32 -2.13 -26.83
N GLN A 473 -13.49 -1.38 -27.91
CA GLN A 473 -13.37 -1.88 -29.27
C GLN A 473 -12.63 -0.87 -30.13
N LEU A 474 -11.80 -1.35 -31.05
CA LEU A 474 -11.20 -0.50 -32.07
C LEU A 474 -12.15 -0.36 -33.25
N VAL A 475 -12.38 0.88 -33.65
CA VAL A 475 -13.40 1.24 -34.64
C VAL A 475 -12.71 2.01 -35.76
N HIS A 476 -12.68 1.42 -36.96
CA HIS A 476 -12.00 1.94 -38.15
C HIS A 476 -12.90 2.76 -39.07
N LEU A 477 -12.98 4.04 -38.81
CA LEU A 477 -13.70 4.98 -39.65
C LEU A 477 -13.01 5.09 -41.02
N GLY A 478 -13.80 5.09 -42.09
CA GLY A 478 -13.39 5.30 -43.46
C GLY A 478 -13.05 6.76 -43.74
N PHE A 479 -13.25 7.22 -44.97
CA PHE A 479 -12.90 8.58 -45.35
C PHE A 479 -13.64 9.63 -44.50
N MET A 480 -12.86 10.55 -43.90
CA MET A 480 -13.35 11.59 -42.99
C MET A 480 -12.92 12.95 -43.52
N GLN A 481 -13.86 13.87 -43.75
CA GLN A 481 -13.51 15.28 -43.90
C GLN A 481 -13.46 15.92 -42.53
N LEU A 482 -12.36 16.62 -42.25
CA LEU A 482 -12.17 17.30 -40.98
C LEU A 482 -12.32 18.80 -41.20
N ARG A 483 -12.72 19.53 -40.16
CA ARG A 483 -12.82 21.01 -40.22
C ARG A 483 -11.62 21.66 -39.56
N ALA A 484 -11.60 21.66 -38.23
CA ALA A 484 -10.47 22.06 -37.44
C ALA A 484 -10.30 21.00 -36.35
N ILE A 485 -9.08 20.54 -36.15
CA ILE A 485 -8.74 19.54 -35.13
C ILE A 485 -7.54 20.04 -34.37
N TRP A 486 -7.42 19.59 -33.14
CA TRP A 486 -6.17 19.71 -32.40
C TRP A 486 -5.55 18.32 -32.35
N GLY A 487 -4.49 18.08 -33.12
CA GLY A 487 -3.75 16.82 -33.07
C GLY A 487 -2.79 16.78 -31.89
N ILE A 488 -2.51 15.60 -31.35
CA ILE A 488 -1.52 15.44 -30.28
C ILE A 488 -0.17 16.09 -30.65
N GLY A 489 0.43 16.81 -29.69
CA GLY A 489 1.71 17.50 -29.89
C GLY A 489 1.66 18.76 -30.77
N THR A 490 0.49 19.16 -31.29
CA THR A 490 0.35 20.41 -32.05
C THR A 490 0.05 21.61 -31.15
N SER A 491 0.30 22.84 -31.60
CA SER A 491 0.17 24.06 -30.79
C SER A 491 -1.26 24.55 -30.58
N GLY A 492 -2.24 23.91 -31.22
CA GLY A 492 -3.65 24.31 -31.16
C GLY A 492 -4.46 23.74 -32.32
N TYR A 493 -5.71 24.18 -32.41
CA TYR A 493 -6.58 23.83 -33.53
C TYR A 493 -6.01 24.28 -34.87
N THR A 494 -6.04 23.38 -35.84
CA THR A 494 -5.59 23.62 -37.21
C THR A 494 -6.57 23.02 -38.22
N THR A 495 -6.76 23.74 -39.32
CA THR A 495 -7.45 23.25 -40.53
C THR A 495 -6.46 22.69 -41.56
N ASN A 496 -5.21 22.53 -41.15
CA ASN A 496 -4.12 22.22 -42.04
C ASN A 496 -3.10 21.27 -41.39
N LEU A 497 -3.58 20.22 -40.74
CA LEU A 497 -2.70 19.28 -40.04
C LEU A 497 -1.70 18.61 -41.00
N TRP A 498 -2.11 18.38 -42.27
CA TRP A 498 -1.29 17.73 -43.31
C TRP A 498 -0.80 18.65 -44.45
N GLY A 499 -0.80 19.97 -44.25
CA GLY A 499 -0.14 20.92 -45.15
C GLY A 499 -1.00 21.51 -46.29
N ASN A 500 -1.75 20.69 -47.06
CA ASN A 500 -2.69 21.19 -48.09
C ASN A 500 -4.04 20.44 -48.10
N GLY A 501 -4.26 19.55 -47.14
CA GLY A 501 -5.45 18.73 -47.04
C GLY A 501 -5.84 18.57 -45.58
N HIS A 502 -7.14 18.38 -45.34
CA HIS A 502 -7.70 18.26 -44.00
C HIS A 502 -8.77 17.17 -43.94
N SER A 503 -8.31 15.95 -44.24
CA SER A 503 -9.16 14.78 -44.31
C SER A 503 -8.35 13.55 -43.97
N PHE A 504 -8.99 12.59 -43.32
CA PHE A 504 -8.46 11.24 -43.21
C PHE A 504 -8.89 10.39 -44.40
N SER A 505 -7.96 9.63 -44.96
CA SER A 505 -8.33 8.45 -45.76
C SER A 505 -9.00 7.38 -44.89
N TYR A 506 -8.61 7.32 -43.61
CA TYR A 506 -9.24 6.56 -42.56
C TYR A 506 -8.85 7.07 -41.17
N HIS A 507 -9.66 6.77 -40.15
CA HIS A 507 -9.38 7.09 -38.75
C HIS A 507 -9.67 5.92 -37.83
N LYS A 508 -8.95 5.80 -36.71
CA LYS A 508 -9.26 4.81 -35.69
C LYS A 508 -9.59 5.49 -34.38
N ILE A 509 -10.71 5.06 -33.79
CA ILE A 509 -11.17 5.49 -32.48
C ILE A 509 -11.39 4.26 -31.59
N ILE A 510 -11.60 4.49 -30.30
CA ILE A 510 -12.07 3.45 -29.38
C ILE A 510 -13.55 3.64 -29.08
N THR A 511 -14.25 2.55 -28.82
CA THR A 511 -15.62 2.58 -28.29
C THR A 511 -15.75 1.65 -27.10
N ARG A 512 -16.74 1.83 -26.24
CA ARG A 512 -17.09 0.85 -25.19
C ARG A 512 -18.61 0.63 -25.14
N ASP A 513 -19.05 -0.28 -24.28
CA ASP A 513 -20.47 -0.64 -24.11
C ASP A 513 -21.15 -1.06 -25.41
N GLY A 514 -20.44 -1.83 -26.25
CA GLY A 514 -20.98 -2.29 -27.54
C GLY A 514 -21.13 -1.18 -28.58
N GLY A 515 -20.33 -0.11 -28.46
CA GLY A 515 -20.35 1.03 -29.39
C GLY A 515 -21.19 2.21 -28.91
N VAL A 516 -21.83 2.13 -27.74
CA VAL A 516 -22.66 3.21 -27.18
C VAL A 516 -21.81 4.42 -26.80
N HIS A 517 -20.59 4.23 -26.34
CA HIS A 517 -19.69 5.33 -25.99
C HIS A 517 -18.47 5.35 -26.92
N VAL A 518 -18.10 6.52 -27.44
CA VAL A 518 -16.97 6.72 -28.35
C VAL A 518 -15.90 7.59 -27.71
N SER A 519 -14.63 7.28 -27.96
CA SER A 519 -13.51 8.15 -27.58
C SER A 519 -12.43 8.20 -28.65
N ASP A 520 -11.82 9.36 -28.82
CA ASP A 520 -10.71 9.62 -29.72
C ASP A 520 -9.47 10.05 -28.92
N ALA A 521 -8.43 9.23 -28.99
CA ALA A 521 -7.19 9.44 -28.25
C ALA A 521 -6.18 10.34 -28.97
N CYS A 522 -6.39 10.65 -30.24
CA CYS A 522 -5.37 11.31 -31.07
C CYS A 522 -5.72 12.74 -31.46
N MET A 523 -6.97 13.18 -31.27
CA MET A 523 -7.43 14.51 -31.65
C MET A 523 -8.50 15.08 -30.73
N TRP A 524 -8.55 16.41 -30.66
CA TRP A 524 -9.75 17.14 -30.21
C TRP A 524 -10.53 17.70 -31.39
N VAL A 525 -11.84 17.77 -31.20
CA VAL A 525 -12.79 18.25 -32.20
C VAL A 525 -13.43 19.54 -31.70
N ASP A 526 -13.92 20.36 -32.62
CA ASP A 526 -14.65 21.59 -32.30
C ASP A 526 -16.06 21.27 -31.76
N GLU A 527 -16.39 21.81 -30.59
CA GLU A 527 -17.66 21.58 -29.89
C GLU A 527 -18.57 22.81 -29.89
N ASP A 528 -18.19 23.94 -30.48
CA ASP A 528 -18.96 25.18 -30.38
C ASP A 528 -20.31 25.18 -31.15
N GLY A 529 -20.63 24.06 -31.83
CA GLY A 529 -21.88 23.86 -32.56
C GLY A 529 -22.04 24.75 -33.79
N ASN A 530 -21.04 25.59 -34.10
CA ASN A 530 -21.00 26.41 -35.28
C ASN A 530 -19.85 25.93 -36.15
N PRO A 531 -20.14 25.02 -37.10
CA PRO A 531 -19.08 24.36 -37.82
C PRO A 531 -18.33 25.35 -38.75
N ASN A 532 -18.81 26.59 -38.90
CA ASN A 532 -18.19 27.66 -39.69
C ASN A 532 -17.37 28.69 -38.86
N SER A 533 -17.17 28.52 -37.54
CA SER A 533 -16.26 29.36 -36.74
C SER A 533 -14.88 28.72 -36.52
N THR A 534 -13.95 29.55 -36.05
CA THR A 534 -12.72 29.04 -35.42
C THR A 534 -13.10 28.39 -34.10
N PRO A 535 -12.64 27.16 -33.81
CA PRO A 535 -13.00 26.44 -32.59
C PRO A 535 -12.73 27.28 -31.35
N GLY A 536 -13.79 27.63 -30.62
CA GLY A 536 -13.69 28.50 -29.45
C GLY A 536 -13.53 27.74 -28.13
N VAL A 537 -13.95 26.47 -28.09
CA VAL A 537 -13.96 25.64 -26.89
C VAL A 537 -13.36 24.26 -27.20
N PRO A 538 -12.26 23.88 -26.54
CA PRO A 538 -11.74 22.52 -26.58
C PRO A 538 -12.80 21.48 -26.21
N GLY A 539 -13.14 20.61 -27.17
CA GLY A 539 -14.01 19.48 -26.96
C GLY A 539 -13.23 18.20 -26.76
N PHE A 540 -13.12 17.72 -25.52
CA PHE A 540 -12.54 16.41 -25.27
C PHE A 540 -13.47 15.35 -25.87
N ASN A 541 -12.94 14.56 -26.80
CA ASN A 541 -13.70 13.46 -27.39
C ASN A 541 -13.48 12.20 -26.57
N ASN A 542 -13.81 12.26 -25.27
CA ASN A 542 -13.80 11.11 -24.38
C ASN A 542 -15.23 10.73 -24.01
N ASP A 543 -15.48 9.43 -24.04
CA ASP A 543 -16.67 8.79 -23.52
C ASP A 543 -18.03 9.39 -23.94
N ARG A 544 -18.13 9.85 -25.19
CA ARG A 544 -19.36 10.49 -25.68
C ARG A 544 -20.40 9.44 -26.03
N GLU A 545 -21.64 9.67 -25.64
CA GLU A 545 -22.76 8.86 -26.12
C GLU A 545 -22.87 8.94 -27.65
N TRP A 546 -22.99 7.78 -28.28
CA TRP A 546 -23.21 7.59 -29.70
C TRP A 546 -24.49 6.79 -29.89
N ASP A 547 -25.54 7.47 -30.29
CA ASP A 547 -26.88 6.93 -30.49
C ASP A 547 -27.02 6.10 -31.78
N GLY A 548 -25.92 5.83 -32.49
CA GLY A 548 -25.90 5.13 -33.76
C GLY A 548 -26.70 5.82 -34.87
N GLN A 549 -27.16 7.06 -34.67
CA GLN A 549 -27.85 7.79 -35.73
C GLN A 549 -26.84 8.13 -36.83
N PRO A 550 -27.27 8.14 -38.10
CA PRO A 550 -26.50 8.71 -39.20
C PRO A 550 -26.28 10.23 -39.07
N ALA A 551 -26.43 10.82 -37.88
CA ALA A 551 -26.16 12.21 -37.57
C ALA A 551 -25.02 12.39 -36.55
N GLY A 552 -24.80 11.42 -35.63
CA GLY A 552 -23.97 11.61 -34.43
C GLY A 552 -22.45 11.67 -34.65
N TYR A 553 -21.93 10.96 -35.65
CA TYR A 553 -20.53 11.08 -36.10
C TYR A 553 -20.43 11.48 -37.57
N ASN A 554 -21.54 11.58 -38.31
CA ASN A 554 -21.57 11.86 -39.75
C ASN A 554 -21.22 13.32 -40.12
N TYR A 555 -21.04 14.20 -39.13
CA TYR A 555 -20.33 15.48 -39.30
C TYR A 555 -18.81 15.38 -39.10
N LEU A 556 -18.28 14.18 -38.82
CA LEU A 556 -16.84 13.88 -38.80
C LEU A 556 -16.44 12.63 -39.60
N SER A 557 -17.25 11.59 -39.83
CA SER A 557 -16.96 10.60 -40.88
C SER A 557 -18.11 9.73 -41.34
N SER A 558 -18.06 9.44 -42.64
CA SER A 558 -18.91 8.45 -43.27
C SER A 558 -18.12 7.17 -43.54
N TYR A 559 -18.73 6.05 -43.14
CA TYR A 559 -18.37 4.63 -43.30
C TYR A 559 -17.53 4.01 -42.18
N ASN A 560 -18.05 2.99 -41.51
CA ASN A 560 -17.26 2.03 -40.78
C ASN A 560 -17.89 0.63 -40.83
N ASN A 561 -17.05 -0.38 -41.04
CA ASN A 561 -17.28 -1.76 -40.69
C ASN A 561 -15.97 -2.30 -40.09
N THR A 562 -15.85 -2.30 -38.76
CA THR A 562 -14.95 -3.20 -38.04
C THR A 562 -15.64 -3.70 -36.78
N GLY A 563 -15.99 -4.98 -36.77
CA GLY A 563 -16.53 -5.68 -35.59
C GLY A 563 -15.42 -6.37 -34.79
N LYS A 564 -14.38 -5.64 -34.37
CA LYS A 564 -13.27 -6.20 -33.59
C LYS A 564 -13.25 -5.59 -32.20
N SER A 565 -13.64 -6.40 -31.22
CA SER A 565 -13.66 -6.04 -29.81
C SER A 565 -12.28 -6.21 -29.17
N LEU A 566 -12.05 -5.67 -27.97
CA LEU A 566 -10.85 -5.94 -27.17
C LEU A 566 -10.59 -7.45 -27.07
N GLN A 567 -11.67 -8.24 -26.94
CA GLN A 567 -11.63 -9.69 -26.85
C GLN A 567 -11.12 -10.36 -28.15
N ASP A 568 -11.13 -9.64 -29.28
CA ASP A 568 -10.64 -10.10 -30.59
C ASP A 568 -9.23 -9.57 -30.92
N LEU A 569 -8.68 -8.64 -30.12
CA LEU A 569 -7.29 -8.23 -30.27
C LEU A 569 -6.42 -9.37 -29.73
N PRO A 570 -5.45 -9.89 -30.51
CA PRO A 570 -4.61 -10.98 -30.05
C PRO A 570 -3.63 -10.47 -29.01
N LYS A 571 -4.12 -10.34 -27.78
CA LYS A 571 -3.46 -10.56 -26.49
C LYS A 571 -4.23 -10.01 -25.28
N ILE A 572 -5.51 -9.72 -25.46
CA ILE A 572 -6.43 -9.21 -24.45
C ILE A 572 -7.71 -10.06 -24.53
N ARG A 573 -8.17 -10.65 -23.41
CA ARG A 573 -9.42 -11.41 -23.33
C ARG A 573 -10.28 -10.89 -22.21
#